data_AF-A0A1A8CDM1-F1
#
_entry.id   AF-A0A1A8CDM1-F1
#
_cell.length_a   1.000
_cell.length_b   1.000
_cell.length_c   1.000
_cell.angle_alpha   90.00
_cell.angle_beta   90.00
_cell.angle_gamma   90.00
#
_symmetry.space_group_name_H-M   'P 1'
#
loop_
_entity.id
_entity.type
_entity.pdbx_description
1 polymer ?
#
loop_
_entity_poly.entity_id
_entity_poly.type
_entity_poly.pdbx_seq_one_letter_code
_entity_poly.pdbx_strand_id
1 'polypeptide(L)'
;RALNVWSDVTPLTFHKLHEGNADIMISFGTKEHGDYNPFDGPNGLLAHAYPPGPGIGGDTHFDEEEHWTKDSSMYNLFIVAA
;
A
#
# COMPACT_ATOMS: atom_id res chain seq x y z
N ARG A 1 -2.56 8.25 8.92
CA ARG A 1 -2.57 9.47 8.06
C ARG A 1 -3.32 9.17 6.77
N ALA A 2 -2.80 8.32 5.87
CA ALA A 2 -3.52 7.94 4.65
C ALA A 2 -4.93 7.39 4.94
N LEU A 3 -5.03 6.36 5.78
CA LEU A 3 -6.31 5.80 6.24
C LEU A 3 -7.25 6.82 6.91
N ASN A 4 -6.70 7.89 7.51
CA ASN A 4 -7.52 8.91 8.16
C ASN A 4 -8.30 9.72 7.13
N VAL A 5 -7.73 9.99 5.95
CA VAL A 5 -8.42 10.72 4.87
C VAL A 5 -9.76 10.06 4.54
N TRP A 6 -9.80 8.72 4.55
CA TRP A 6 -11.03 7.95 4.34
C TRP A 6 -11.95 7.92 5.57
N SER A 7 -11.41 7.69 6.77
CA SER A 7 -12.24 7.65 7.99
C SER A 7 -12.83 9.01 8.38
N ASP A 8 -12.21 10.11 7.95
CA ASP A 8 -12.68 11.47 8.28
C ASP A 8 -14.01 11.80 7.59
N VAL A 9 -14.36 11.11 6.50
CA VAL A 9 -15.57 11.37 5.70
C VAL A 9 -16.48 10.14 5.54
N THR A 10 -16.18 9.05 6.22
CA THR A 10 -16.98 7.82 6.20
C THR A 10 -17.13 7.23 7.60
N PRO A 11 -18.06 6.29 7.82
CA PRO A 11 -18.13 5.54 9.08
C PRO A 11 -17.02 4.51 9.28
N LEU A 12 -16.03 4.42 8.37
CA LEU A 12 -14.97 3.42 8.45
C LEU A 12 -14.02 3.73 9.61
N THR A 13 -13.64 2.69 10.34
CA THR A 13 -12.63 2.76 11.40
C THR A 13 -11.52 1.76 11.11
N PHE A 14 -10.27 2.19 11.27
CA PHE A 14 -9.11 1.33 11.02
C PHE A 14 -8.36 1.09 12.32
N HIS A 15 -8.02 -0.18 12.58
CA HIS A 15 -7.22 -0.60 13.72
C HIS A 15 -5.97 -1.33 13.25
N LYS A 16 -4.79 -0.84 13.64
CA LYS A 16 -3.54 -1.49 13.30
C LYS A 16 -3.37 -2.74 14.15
N LEU A 17 -3.22 -3.89 13.51
CA LEU A 17 -2.74 -5.11 14.12
C LEU A 17 -1.20 -5.16 14.05
N HIS A 18 -0.57 -5.73 15.06
CA HIS A 18 0.88 -5.92 15.13
C HIS A 18 1.32 -7.35 14.83
N GLU A 19 0.37 -8.29 14.83
CA GLU A 19 0.58 -9.71 14.59
C GLU A 19 -0.69 -10.32 13.98
N GLY A 20 -0.54 -11.48 13.35
CA GLY A 20 -1.62 -12.16 12.63
C GLY A 20 -1.91 -11.54 11.26
N ASN A 21 -3.05 -11.94 10.69
CA ASN A 21 -3.52 -11.47 9.39
C ASN A 21 -4.60 -10.39 9.59
N ALA A 22 -4.44 -9.24 8.93
CA ALA A 22 -5.42 -8.16 8.90
C ALA A 22 -6.26 -8.22 7.61
N ASP A 23 -7.34 -7.44 7.56
CA ASP A 23 -8.15 -7.27 6.34
C ASP A 23 -7.41 -6.49 5.23
N ILE A 24 -6.41 -5.71 5.61
CA ILE A 24 -5.54 -4.93 4.72
C ILE A 24 -4.11 -5.16 5.19
N MET A 25 -3.36 -5.99 4.49
CA MET A 25 -1.92 -6.12 4.67
C MET A 25 -1.22 -5.07 3.82
N ILE A 26 -0.22 -4.41 4.41
CA ILE A 26 0.61 -3.43 3.72
C ILE A 26 2.04 -3.95 3.71
N SER A 27 2.63 -4.08 2.52
CA SER A 27 3.98 -4.59 2.34
C SER A 27 4.75 -3.77 1.31
N PHE A 28 6.08 -3.90 1.37
CA PHE A 28 6.98 -3.40 0.35
C PHE A 28 7.64 -4.62 -0.31
N GLY A 29 7.65 -4.65 -1.64
CA GLY A 29 8.17 -5.76 -2.43
C GLY A 29 8.99 -5.25 -3.62
N THR A 30 9.79 -6.14 -4.21
CA THR A 30 10.56 -5.84 -5.42
C THR A 30 10.24 -6.86 -6.49
N LYS A 31 10.03 -6.42 -7.74
CA LYS A 31 9.82 -7.32 -8.89
C LYS A 31 8.74 -8.37 -8.59
N GLU A 32 8.99 -9.65 -8.87
CA GLU A 32 8.07 -10.73 -8.48
C GLU A 32 8.03 -10.90 -6.96
N HIS A 33 6.84 -10.76 -6.38
CA HIS A 33 6.64 -10.76 -4.92
C HIS A 33 5.47 -11.64 -4.46
N GLY A 34 5.07 -12.63 -5.27
CA GLY A 34 4.20 -13.73 -4.85
C GLY A 34 2.71 -13.54 -5.15
N ASP A 35 2.34 -12.49 -5.88
CA ASP A 35 0.96 -12.17 -6.28
C ASP A 35 0.73 -12.18 -7.81
N TYR A 36 1.75 -12.58 -8.59
CA TYR A 36 1.77 -12.61 -10.05
C TYR A 36 1.63 -11.24 -10.75
N ASN A 37 1.75 -10.14 -10.01
CA ASN A 37 1.78 -8.78 -10.52
C ASN A 37 3.14 -8.14 -10.19
N PRO A 38 4.22 -8.51 -10.89
CA PRO A 38 5.56 -8.06 -10.54
C PRO A 38 5.72 -6.54 -10.72
N PHE A 39 6.47 -5.91 -9.82
CA PHE A 39 6.95 -4.53 -10.02
C PHE A 39 8.02 -4.47 -11.12
N ASP A 40 8.27 -3.27 -11.64
CA ASP A 40 9.17 -3.01 -12.77
C ASP A 40 10.47 -2.29 -12.38
N GLY A 41 10.65 -1.95 -11.10
CA GLY A 41 11.81 -1.25 -10.59
C GLY A 41 11.65 0.27 -10.75
N PRO A 42 12.75 1.05 -10.64
CA PRO A 42 12.64 2.49 -10.43
C PRO A 42 11.90 3.28 -11.53
N ASN A 43 11.09 4.24 -11.09
CA ASN A 43 10.33 5.24 -11.85
C ASN A 43 9.10 4.73 -12.63
N GLY A 44 8.61 3.54 -12.28
CA GLY A 44 7.55 2.83 -13.00
C GLY A 44 6.27 2.68 -12.18
N LEU A 45 5.82 1.45 -12.02
CA LEU A 45 4.68 1.07 -11.19
C LEU A 45 5.03 1.27 -9.71
N LEU A 46 4.55 2.37 -9.14
CA LEU A 46 4.89 2.74 -7.75
C LEU A 46 4.29 1.78 -6.70
N ALA A 47 3.06 1.35 -6.92
CA ALA A 47 2.30 0.54 -5.97
C ALA A 47 1.08 -0.06 -6.68
N HIS A 48 0.51 -1.11 -6.09
CA HIS A 48 -0.80 -1.63 -6.46
C HIS A 48 -1.59 -2.08 -5.23
N ALA A 49 -2.91 -2.21 -5.40
CA ALA A 49 -3.79 -2.68 -4.35
C ALA A 49 -4.90 -3.57 -4.92
N TYR A 50 -5.44 -4.43 -4.09
CA TYR A 50 -6.50 -5.35 -4.45
C TYR A 50 -7.86 -4.89 -3.90
N PRO A 51 -8.96 -5.14 -4.62
CA PRO A 51 -10.29 -4.83 -4.10
C PRO A 51 -10.60 -5.66 -2.84
N PRO A 52 -11.57 -5.22 -2.01
CA PRO A 52 -11.95 -5.96 -0.81
C PRO A 52 -12.32 -7.42 -1.10
N GLY A 53 -11.83 -8.35 -0.28
CA GLY A 53 -12.11 -9.77 -0.45
C GLY A 53 -11.31 -10.65 0.51
N PRO A 54 -11.51 -11.98 0.49
CA PRO A 54 -10.71 -12.91 1.27
C PRO A 54 -9.28 -13.03 0.72
N GLY A 55 -8.34 -13.48 1.56
CA GLY A 55 -6.96 -13.70 1.15
C GLY A 55 -6.23 -12.38 0.92
N ILE A 56 -5.75 -12.15 -0.31
CA ILE A 56 -5.04 -10.92 -0.71
C ILE A 56 -5.99 -9.72 -0.93
N GLY A 57 -7.30 -9.93 -0.89
CA GLY A 57 -8.26 -8.85 -1.12
C GLY A 57 -8.15 -7.76 -0.06
N GLY A 58 -7.93 -6.51 -0.48
CA GLY A 58 -7.65 -5.38 0.40
C GLY A 58 -6.17 -5.06 0.57
N ASP A 59 -5.27 -5.99 0.24
CA ASP A 59 -3.83 -5.78 0.41
C ASP A 59 -3.31 -4.69 -0.53
N THR A 60 -2.28 -3.98 -0.06
CA THR A 60 -1.61 -2.91 -0.80
C THR A 60 -0.10 -3.14 -0.77
N HIS A 61 0.53 -3.22 -1.93
CA HIS A 61 1.97 -3.41 -2.06
C HIS A 61 2.61 -2.17 -2.68
N PHE A 62 3.77 -1.78 -2.15
CA PHE A 62 4.59 -0.67 -2.66
C PHE A 62 5.89 -1.23 -3.26
N ASP A 63 6.35 -0.66 -4.37
CA ASP A 63 7.66 -1.04 -4.93
C ASP A 63 8.78 -0.49 -4.04
N GLU A 64 9.55 -1.39 -3.43
CA GLU A 64 10.69 -1.04 -2.57
C GLU A 64 11.87 -0.46 -3.37
N GLU A 65 11.91 -0.65 -4.70
CA GLU A 65 12.94 -0.03 -5.54
C GLU A 65 12.69 1.47 -5.81
N GLU A 66 11.55 2.02 -5.37
CA GLU A 66 11.22 3.44 -5.50
C GLU A 66 11.77 4.30 -4.35
N HIS A 67 12.11 5.56 -4.67
CA HIS A 67 12.59 6.52 -3.67
C HIS A 67 11.43 7.17 -2.91
N TRP A 68 10.96 6.51 -1.86
CA TRP A 68 9.86 6.97 -1.01
C TRP A 68 10.26 8.15 -0.12
N THR A 69 9.46 9.22 -0.19
CA THR A 69 9.70 10.47 0.54
C THR A 69 8.50 10.89 1.39
N LYS A 70 8.76 11.77 2.34
CA LYS A 70 7.72 12.42 3.17
C LYS A 70 7.36 13.82 2.66
N ASP A 71 8.21 14.41 1.82
CA ASP A 71 8.03 15.72 1.21
C ASP A 71 7.70 15.56 -0.30
N SER A 72 7.83 16.62 -1.08
CA SER A 72 7.55 16.63 -2.51
C SER A 72 8.80 16.46 -3.39
N SER A 73 9.91 15.95 -2.83
CA SER A 73 11.16 15.81 -3.59
C SER A 73 11.12 14.65 -4.58
N MET A 74 10.42 13.56 -4.26
CA MET A 74 10.22 12.38 -5.11
C MET A 74 8.81 11.78 -4.89
N TYR A 75 8.67 10.45 -4.88
CA TYR A 75 7.40 9.77 -4.66
C TYR A 75 7.00 9.84 -3.18
N ASN A 76 5.96 10.61 -2.89
CA ASN A 76 5.49 10.79 -1.53
C ASN A 76 4.63 9.60 -1.07
N LEU A 77 5.09 8.85 -0.06
CA LEU A 77 4.41 7.64 0.40
C LEU A 77 2.99 7.92 0.90
N PHE A 78 2.73 9.09 1.50
CA PHE A 78 1.39 9.43 1.94
C PHE A 78 0.45 9.65 0.75
N ILE A 79 0.90 10.30 -0.32
CA ILE A 79 0.07 10.56 -1.50
C ILE A 79 -0.26 9.25 -2.23
N VAL A 80 0.72 8.35 -2.38
CA VAL A 80 0.49 7.08 -3.09
C VAL A 80 -0.38 6.11 -2.28
N ALA A 81 -0.31 6.17 -0.95
CA ALA A 81 -1.11 5.31 -0.07
C ALA A 81 -2.52 5.83 0.24
N ALA A 82 -2.81 7.10 -0.02
CA ALA A 82 -4.04 7.78 0.42
C ALA A 82 -5.21 7.60 -0.54
#